data_AF-A0A8H5H868-F1
#
_entry.id   AF-A0A8H5H868-F1
#
_cell.length_a   1.000
_cell.length_b   1.000
_cell.length_c   1.000
_cell.angle_alpha   90.00
_cell.angle_beta   90.00
_cell.angle_gamma   90.00
#
_symmetry.space_group_name_H-M   'P 1'
#
loop_
_entity.id
_entity.type
_entity.pdbx_description
1 polymer ?
#
loop_
_entity_poly.entity_id
_entity_poly.type
_entity_poly.pdbx_seq_one_letter_code
_entity_poly.pdbx_strand_id
1 'polypeptide(L)'
;MTERHPILAFIEGIDTQIRTLSSAEVDELTRATSPSLGDWFTQWLTRTPVNQRLLTFRTFLNMFTPSRYQIFGVSDGVTLVYDSNNPSNPLNSVDRHMRYICVVLPDAEPGSGINIQDAIINRTLFLVGGSFPDGDGNLNTGSGGFLQCASWDPHAYGRNRGITRFYQRNREGWIYFGDSFNAFKVASADRGPFDGHVGGAIIMKELTAPWTHWFDSGNVGQFERSLGSARNQPSLADPHNVLHDPLFTPPGGRAYALLSRAESLERVVENSINSWYRTRFHTDFINPGTGQPHPVISTAIQHWVGHILLNRAMNIATSATASENVIHSAANIEGIPGTLFYNGNALEIILRDAGPERPFGITNDLYRQSVASLELSLYYRDRATGELRVAVPGSEGPFAFPIIEPGAEDYIGIQTLTVQARVAQLLPQKAIAAMLMVDFPNPLYSSRRESLMKYLPETATFNSQTSSYNVIDQFISKVRASAQASNPSSAEYEILNLLNTPDGTYIGIFTKRINDYLGKVHARLQPGAGGGVQSALEDYMILAESRRKIYRGREDAKPGGSGLNEFVMTLPRAGKEVPYTRMKEDGHIEVMPAGDVERFLRKKPSAGTCPVYVSRDNDGVASVGL
;
A
#
# COMPACT_ATOMS: atom_id res chain seq x y z
N MET A 1 -45.39 -6.69 -1.72
CA MET A 1 -44.06 -6.40 -2.29
C MET A 1 -43.30 -5.67 -1.22
N THR A 2 -42.36 -6.37 -0.58
CA THR A 2 -41.56 -5.91 0.56
C THR A 2 -40.66 -4.74 0.14
N GLU A 3 -40.73 -3.64 0.87
CA GLU A 3 -39.95 -2.43 0.62
C GLU A 3 -38.45 -2.76 0.52
N ARG A 4 -37.82 -2.38 -0.60
CA ARG A 4 -36.37 -2.47 -0.74
C ARG A 4 -35.77 -1.45 0.23
N HIS A 5 -35.16 -1.89 1.34
CA HIS A 5 -34.38 -0.96 2.16
C HIS A 5 -33.27 -0.34 1.30
N PRO A 6 -33.00 0.96 1.50
CA PRO A 6 -31.98 1.67 0.76
C PRO A 6 -30.58 1.18 1.14
N ILE A 7 -29.65 1.26 0.17
CA ILE A 7 -28.22 1.13 0.44
C ILE A 7 -27.79 2.38 1.23
N LEU A 8 -27.00 2.21 2.28
CA LEU A 8 -26.49 3.33 3.07
C LEU A 8 -25.24 3.93 2.39
N ALA A 9 -24.94 5.18 2.65
CA ALA A 9 -23.73 5.85 2.22
C ALA A 9 -23.11 6.66 3.34
N PHE A 10 -21.79 6.64 3.37
CA PHE A 10 -20.98 7.48 4.23
C PHE A 10 -19.57 7.59 3.64
N ILE A 11 -19.31 8.66 2.91
CA ILE A 11 -17.98 8.99 2.43
C ILE A 11 -17.34 9.93 3.43
N GLU A 12 -16.42 9.40 4.24
CA GLU A 12 -15.82 10.16 5.33
C GLU A 12 -15.22 11.48 4.84
N GLY A 13 -15.65 12.57 5.49
CA GLY A 13 -15.23 13.93 5.15
C GLY A 13 -16.07 14.63 4.08
N ILE A 14 -16.90 13.91 3.33
CA ILE A 14 -17.93 14.46 2.44
C ILE A 14 -19.29 14.43 3.16
N ASP A 15 -19.68 13.26 3.69
CA ASP A 15 -20.92 13.11 4.44
C ASP A 15 -20.69 13.42 5.93
N THR A 16 -21.65 14.10 6.55
CA THR A 16 -21.62 14.43 8.00
C THR A 16 -22.20 13.31 8.88
N GLN A 17 -23.01 12.43 8.29
CA GLN A 17 -23.65 11.29 8.94
C GLN A 17 -23.97 10.20 7.92
N ILE A 18 -24.15 8.97 8.40
CA ILE A 18 -24.65 7.87 7.56
C ILE A 18 -26.04 8.25 7.04
N ARG A 19 -26.25 8.10 5.73
CA ARG A 19 -27.51 8.41 5.07
C ARG A 19 -27.93 7.32 4.10
N THR A 20 -29.21 7.34 3.75
CA THR A 20 -29.77 6.56 2.65
C THR A 20 -29.30 7.12 1.30
N LEU A 21 -28.88 6.24 0.38
CA LEU A 21 -28.72 6.62 -1.03
C LEU A 21 -30.08 6.88 -1.67
N SER A 22 -30.19 7.98 -2.40
CA SER A 22 -31.37 8.31 -3.21
C SER A 22 -31.55 7.30 -4.35
N SER A 23 -32.77 7.23 -4.89
CA SER A 23 -33.05 6.37 -6.06
C SER A 23 -32.14 6.70 -7.24
N ALA A 24 -31.84 7.98 -7.49
CA ALA A 24 -30.94 8.41 -8.55
C ALA A 24 -29.50 7.92 -8.34
N GLU A 25 -28.97 8.00 -7.11
CA GLU A 25 -27.64 7.47 -6.80
C GLU A 25 -27.59 5.94 -6.92
N VAL A 26 -28.65 5.25 -6.49
CA VAL A 26 -28.76 3.80 -6.66
C VAL A 26 -28.82 3.43 -8.15
N ASP A 27 -29.61 4.17 -8.94
CA ASP A 27 -29.72 3.98 -10.39
C ASP A 27 -28.40 4.26 -11.11
N GLU A 28 -27.62 5.24 -10.64
CA GLU A 28 -26.27 5.53 -11.14
C GLU A 28 -25.30 4.39 -10.82
N LEU A 29 -25.27 3.92 -9.58
CA LEU A 29 -24.40 2.82 -9.17
C LEU A 29 -24.75 1.51 -9.88
N THR A 30 -26.03 1.24 -10.09
CA THR A 30 -26.53 0.04 -10.79
C THR A 30 -26.60 0.16 -12.30
N ARG A 31 -26.48 1.40 -12.83
CA ARG A 31 -26.83 1.82 -14.19
C ARG A 31 -28.08 1.11 -14.70
N ALA A 32 -29.19 1.35 -14.00
CA ALA A 32 -30.48 0.65 -14.11
C ALA A 32 -31.02 0.42 -15.54
N THR A 33 -30.53 1.15 -16.55
CA THR A 33 -30.88 0.99 -17.96
C THR A 33 -30.11 -0.11 -18.70
N SER A 34 -29.07 -0.71 -18.10
CA SER A 34 -28.34 -1.85 -18.69
C SER A 34 -27.83 -2.81 -17.60
N PRO A 35 -28.44 -4.00 -17.43
CA PRO A 35 -28.04 -5.00 -16.43
C PRO A 35 -26.61 -5.54 -16.59
N SER A 36 -25.96 -5.28 -17.72
CA SER A 36 -24.54 -5.62 -17.95
C SER A 36 -23.58 -4.56 -17.41
N LEU A 37 -24.09 -3.36 -17.10
CA LEU A 37 -23.34 -2.20 -16.68
C LEU A 37 -23.61 -1.97 -15.17
N GLY A 38 -22.77 -2.49 -14.27
CA GLY A 38 -22.64 -1.96 -12.88
C GLY A 38 -21.42 -2.59 -12.23
N ASP A 39 -20.97 -2.11 -11.06
CA ASP A 39 -20.25 -3.04 -10.18
C ASP A 39 -21.21 -4.17 -9.79
N TRP A 40 -20.67 -5.36 -9.62
CA TRP A 40 -21.50 -6.53 -9.34
C TRP A 40 -22.18 -6.42 -7.96
N PHE A 41 -21.49 -5.85 -6.97
CA PHE A 41 -21.95 -5.85 -5.59
C PHE A 41 -23.16 -4.94 -5.37
N THR A 42 -23.19 -3.74 -5.94
CA THR A 42 -24.40 -2.89 -5.92
C THR A 42 -25.58 -3.59 -6.58
N GLN A 43 -25.36 -4.24 -7.72
CA GLN A 43 -26.44 -4.97 -8.40
C GLN A 43 -26.98 -6.11 -7.53
N TRP A 44 -26.10 -6.84 -6.83
CA TRP A 44 -26.51 -7.85 -5.88
C TRP A 44 -27.29 -7.25 -4.71
N LEU A 45 -26.79 -6.16 -4.11
CA LEU A 45 -27.48 -5.44 -3.03
C LEU A 45 -28.88 -5.00 -3.45
N THR A 46 -29.07 -4.49 -4.66
CA THR A 46 -30.38 -4.00 -5.11
C THR A 46 -31.39 -5.10 -5.43
N ARG A 47 -30.91 -6.29 -5.87
CA ARG A 47 -31.77 -7.43 -6.24
C ARG A 47 -32.08 -8.35 -5.07
N THR A 48 -31.19 -8.43 -4.08
CA THR A 48 -31.33 -9.35 -2.94
C THR A 48 -32.27 -8.76 -1.87
N PRO A 49 -33.23 -9.53 -1.35
CA PRO A 49 -34.07 -9.15 -0.21
C PRO A 49 -33.25 -8.77 1.03
N VAL A 50 -33.69 -7.76 1.79
CA VAL A 50 -32.93 -7.18 2.91
C VAL A 50 -32.59 -8.20 4.00
N ASN A 51 -33.54 -9.09 4.31
CA ASN A 51 -33.34 -10.19 5.26
C ASN A 51 -32.27 -11.21 4.82
N GLN A 52 -31.89 -11.20 3.54
CA GLN A 52 -30.81 -12.02 2.98
C GLN A 52 -29.50 -11.24 2.82
N ARG A 53 -29.48 -9.92 3.07
CA ARG A 53 -28.28 -9.07 2.96
C ARG A 53 -27.39 -9.09 4.22
N LEU A 54 -27.90 -9.64 5.32
CA LEU A 54 -27.22 -9.69 6.62
C LEU A 54 -26.22 -10.84 6.62
N LEU A 55 -25.00 -10.56 6.17
CA LEU A 55 -24.02 -11.60 5.91
C LEU A 55 -22.74 -11.37 6.69
N THR A 56 -22.34 -12.46 7.31
CA THR A 56 -21.01 -12.73 7.83
C THR A 56 -20.09 -13.14 6.67
N PHE A 57 -18.78 -13.16 6.87
CA PHE A 57 -17.85 -13.66 5.86
C PHE A 57 -18.18 -15.11 5.43
N ARG A 58 -18.46 -16.01 6.38
CA ARG A 58 -18.80 -17.42 6.10
C ARG A 58 -20.10 -17.56 5.32
N THR A 59 -21.15 -16.88 5.76
CA THR A 59 -22.44 -16.91 5.06
C THR A 59 -22.31 -16.34 3.65
N PHE A 60 -21.47 -15.32 3.46
CA PHE A 60 -21.12 -14.83 2.13
C PHE A 60 -20.47 -15.91 1.27
N LEU A 61 -19.42 -16.55 1.77
CA LEU A 61 -18.72 -17.61 1.04
C LEU A 61 -19.61 -18.81 0.72
N ASN A 62 -20.51 -19.20 1.62
CA ASN A 62 -21.45 -20.30 1.40
C ASN A 62 -22.48 -20.01 0.28
N MET A 63 -22.75 -18.75 -0.04
CA MET A 63 -23.60 -18.42 -1.19
C MET A 63 -22.91 -18.66 -2.54
N PHE A 64 -21.58 -18.71 -2.56
CA PHE A 64 -20.80 -19.01 -3.75
C PHE A 64 -20.25 -20.44 -3.66
N THR A 65 -20.10 -21.11 -4.79
CA THR A 65 -19.40 -22.40 -4.80
C THR A 65 -17.89 -22.15 -4.69
N PRO A 66 -17.10 -23.04 -4.05
CA PRO A 66 -15.64 -22.91 -3.99
C PRO A 66 -14.95 -22.77 -5.36
N SER A 67 -15.60 -23.23 -6.43
CA SER A 67 -15.15 -23.04 -7.81
C SER A 67 -15.30 -21.61 -8.35
N ARG A 68 -15.95 -20.71 -7.61
CA ARG A 68 -16.23 -19.31 -7.97
C ARG A 68 -15.46 -18.33 -7.10
N TYR A 69 -14.59 -18.79 -6.21
CA TYR A 69 -13.77 -17.91 -5.39
C TYR A 69 -12.43 -18.53 -5.03
N GLN A 70 -11.47 -17.68 -4.70
CA GLN A 70 -10.21 -18.05 -4.07
C GLN A 70 -10.10 -17.35 -2.73
N ILE A 71 -9.69 -18.08 -1.69
CA ILE A 71 -9.45 -17.53 -0.37
C ILE A 71 -7.95 -17.44 -0.16
N PHE A 72 -7.50 -16.29 0.33
CA PHE A 72 -6.14 -16.02 0.75
C PHE A 72 -6.19 -15.69 2.24
N GLY A 73 -5.29 -16.31 3.01
CA GLY A 73 -5.14 -16.03 4.42
C GLY A 73 -3.96 -15.08 4.63
N VAL A 74 -4.15 -14.08 5.48
CA VAL A 74 -3.06 -13.23 5.96
C VAL A 74 -3.12 -13.22 7.49
N SER A 75 -2.06 -13.63 8.20
CA SER A 75 -1.91 -13.20 9.60
C SER A 75 -1.18 -11.90 9.53
N ASP A 76 -2.00 -10.88 9.52
CA ASP A 76 -1.59 -9.51 9.47
C ASP A 76 -0.93 -9.07 10.80
N GLY A 77 -0.35 -9.96 11.63
CA GLY A 77 0.40 -9.58 12.82
C GLY A 77 -0.37 -8.67 13.78
N VAL A 78 -1.69 -8.82 13.84
CA VAL A 78 -2.57 -7.96 14.65
C VAL A 78 -2.11 -8.05 16.11
N THR A 79 -2.11 -6.92 16.82
CA THR A 79 -1.84 -6.82 18.26
C THR A 79 -2.25 -8.10 18.99
N LEU A 80 -1.31 -8.89 19.54
CA LEU A 80 -1.67 -9.87 20.56
C LEU A 80 -2.31 -9.08 21.69
N VAL A 81 -3.63 -8.95 21.65
CA VAL A 81 -4.36 -8.21 22.66
C VAL A 81 -4.51 -9.20 23.82
N TYR A 82 -3.38 -9.54 24.45
CA TYR A 82 -3.38 -10.40 25.62
C TYR A 82 -4.09 -9.65 26.74
N ASP A 83 -5.13 -10.27 27.29
CA ASP A 83 -5.75 -9.79 28.52
C ASP A 83 -5.05 -10.50 29.68
N SER A 84 -4.01 -9.86 30.20
CA SER A 84 -3.25 -10.38 31.34
C SER A 84 -4.10 -10.52 32.60
N ASN A 85 -5.24 -9.82 32.69
CA ASN A 85 -6.18 -9.94 33.80
C ASN A 85 -7.12 -11.15 33.68
N ASN A 86 -7.21 -11.77 32.51
CA ASN A 86 -7.98 -12.99 32.30
C ASN A 86 -7.25 -13.95 31.36
N PRO A 87 -6.21 -14.67 31.82
CA PRO A 87 -5.42 -15.59 31.00
C PRO A 87 -6.25 -16.70 30.34
N SER A 88 -7.37 -17.08 30.98
CA SER A 88 -8.36 -18.05 30.51
C SER A 88 -9.38 -17.48 29.50
N ASN A 89 -9.31 -16.19 29.17
CA ASN A 89 -10.18 -15.58 28.16
C ASN A 89 -10.04 -16.39 26.85
N PRO A 90 -11.11 -16.96 26.29
CA PRO A 90 -11.05 -17.69 25.02
C PRO A 90 -10.50 -16.83 23.88
N LEU A 91 -10.64 -15.51 23.97
CA LEU A 91 -10.03 -14.58 23.03
C LEU A 91 -8.50 -14.60 23.11
N ASN A 92 -7.87 -15.00 24.22
CA ASN A 92 -6.42 -15.04 24.35
C ASN A 92 -5.76 -16.14 23.49
N SER A 93 -6.54 -17.10 22.96
CA SER A 93 -5.96 -18.35 22.49
C SER A 93 -5.93 -18.65 21.02
N VAL A 94 -6.84 -18.08 20.26
CA VAL A 94 -6.91 -18.38 18.82
C VAL A 94 -7.46 -17.22 18.02
N ASP A 95 -8.14 -16.26 18.65
CA ASP A 95 -9.30 -15.66 17.99
C ASP A 95 -9.03 -14.34 17.24
N ARG A 96 -7.77 -13.93 17.01
CA ARG A 96 -7.52 -12.48 16.81
C ARG A 96 -6.69 -12.02 15.63
N HIS A 97 -6.15 -12.89 14.77
CA HIS A 97 -4.98 -12.46 13.99
C HIS A 97 -4.99 -12.77 12.51
N MET A 98 -6.00 -13.49 11.98
CA MET A 98 -6.12 -13.72 10.54
C MET A 98 -7.17 -12.81 9.93
N ARG A 99 -6.81 -12.17 8.81
CA ARG A 99 -7.77 -11.68 7.85
C ARG A 99 -7.84 -12.65 6.69
N TYR A 100 -9.02 -12.70 6.12
CA TYR A 100 -9.26 -13.48 4.93
C TYR A 100 -9.60 -12.52 3.81
N ILE A 101 -8.82 -12.58 2.74
CA ILE A 101 -9.19 -11.96 1.49
C ILE A 101 -9.77 -13.04 0.62
N CYS A 102 -11.01 -12.86 0.20
CA CYS A 102 -11.61 -13.69 -0.81
C CYS A 102 -11.74 -12.91 -2.10
N VAL A 103 -11.20 -13.47 -3.18
CA VAL A 103 -11.39 -12.98 -4.54
C VAL A 103 -12.50 -13.82 -5.17
N VAL A 104 -13.67 -13.21 -5.34
CA VAL A 104 -14.88 -13.87 -5.84
C VAL A 104 -15.13 -13.48 -7.29
N LEU A 105 -15.49 -14.47 -8.11
CA LEU A 105 -15.93 -14.34 -9.49
C LEU A 105 -17.37 -14.86 -9.61
N PRO A 106 -18.35 -14.00 -9.31
CA PRO A 106 -19.71 -14.44 -9.03
C PRO A 106 -20.44 -15.04 -10.25
N ASP A 107 -20.02 -14.67 -11.46
CA ASP A 107 -20.65 -15.08 -12.72
C ASP A 107 -19.88 -16.20 -13.46
N ALA A 108 -18.83 -16.77 -12.86
CA ALA A 108 -18.06 -17.84 -13.49
C ALA A 108 -18.78 -19.21 -13.39
N GLU A 109 -18.80 -19.99 -14.47
CA GLU A 109 -19.37 -21.34 -14.42
C GLU A 109 -18.54 -22.24 -13.47
N PRO A 110 -19.19 -23.05 -12.60
CA PRO A 110 -18.47 -23.94 -11.70
C PRO A 110 -17.54 -24.88 -12.47
N GLY A 111 -16.26 -24.94 -12.08
CA GLY A 111 -15.29 -25.86 -12.68
C GLY A 111 -14.60 -25.36 -13.96
N SER A 112 -14.82 -24.10 -14.35
CA SER A 112 -14.26 -23.49 -15.58
C SER A 112 -12.73 -23.28 -15.60
N GLY A 113 -11.97 -23.82 -14.63
CA GLY A 113 -10.50 -23.71 -14.61
C GLY A 113 -10.03 -22.25 -14.63
N ILE A 114 -10.71 -21.39 -13.88
CA ILE A 114 -10.56 -19.94 -13.91
C ILE A 114 -9.09 -19.53 -13.77
N ASN A 115 -8.58 -18.83 -14.80
CA ASN A 115 -7.34 -18.07 -14.69
C ASN A 115 -7.62 -16.77 -13.93
N ILE A 116 -7.50 -16.79 -12.60
CA ILE A 116 -7.73 -15.61 -11.77
C ILE A 116 -6.79 -14.45 -12.12
N GLN A 117 -5.66 -14.74 -12.78
CA GLN A 117 -4.71 -13.72 -13.26
C GLN A 117 -5.35 -12.81 -14.33
N ASP A 118 -6.35 -13.31 -15.07
CA ASP A 118 -7.12 -12.54 -16.07
C ASP A 118 -8.38 -11.86 -15.47
N ALA A 119 -8.69 -12.11 -14.19
CA ALA A 119 -9.99 -11.84 -13.59
C ALA A 119 -10.40 -10.37 -13.46
N ILE A 120 -9.45 -9.43 -13.50
CA ILE A 120 -9.76 -7.99 -13.39
C ILE A 120 -10.59 -7.47 -14.56
N ILE A 121 -10.52 -8.16 -15.70
CA ILE A 121 -11.32 -7.77 -16.85
C ILE A 121 -12.81 -8.07 -16.61
N ASN A 122 -13.16 -8.99 -15.69
CA ASN A 122 -14.54 -9.41 -15.44
C ASN A 122 -14.90 -9.48 -13.95
N ARG A 123 -15.51 -8.39 -13.43
CA ARG A 123 -16.37 -8.38 -12.23
C ARG A 123 -15.77 -9.02 -10.96
N THR A 124 -14.49 -8.75 -10.69
CA THR A 124 -13.83 -9.21 -9.47
C THR A 124 -14.38 -8.50 -8.24
N LEU A 125 -14.66 -9.29 -7.20
CA LEU A 125 -15.05 -8.83 -5.88
C LEU A 125 -13.95 -9.23 -4.89
N PHE A 126 -13.38 -8.26 -4.20
CA PHE A 126 -12.51 -8.49 -3.05
C PHE A 126 -13.36 -8.38 -1.79
N LEU A 127 -13.50 -9.49 -1.07
CA LEU A 127 -14.15 -9.51 0.24
C LEU A 127 -13.07 -9.68 1.31
N VAL A 128 -13.03 -8.76 2.26
CA VAL A 128 -12.10 -8.79 3.38
C VAL A 128 -12.89 -8.99 4.67
N GLY A 129 -12.64 -10.12 5.33
CA GLY A 129 -13.24 -10.45 6.62
C GLY A 129 -12.19 -10.47 7.73
N GLY A 130 -12.59 -10.03 8.92
CA GLY A 130 -11.81 -10.21 10.15
C GLY A 130 -11.80 -11.66 10.66
N SER A 131 -11.15 -11.90 11.80
CA SER A 131 -10.95 -13.23 12.38
C SER A 131 -12.22 -13.95 12.84
N PHE A 132 -13.34 -13.23 12.92
CA PHE A 132 -14.66 -13.78 13.20
C PHE A 132 -15.46 -13.89 11.90
N PRO A 133 -15.33 -14.99 11.13
CA PRO A 133 -16.03 -15.13 9.86
C PRO A 133 -17.55 -15.22 10.03
N ASP A 134 -18.02 -15.48 11.25
CA ASP A 134 -19.43 -15.50 11.65
C ASP A 134 -19.88 -14.20 12.35
N GLY A 135 -18.98 -13.22 12.51
CA GLY A 135 -19.29 -11.90 13.05
C GLY A 135 -19.99 -11.00 12.02
N ASP A 136 -20.89 -10.14 12.48
CA ASP A 136 -21.73 -9.25 11.66
C ASP A 136 -21.11 -7.85 11.40
N GLY A 137 -19.80 -7.69 11.63
CA GLY A 137 -19.05 -6.49 11.24
C GLY A 137 -19.18 -5.29 12.17
N ASN A 138 -19.47 -5.50 13.46
CA ASN A 138 -19.79 -4.38 14.35
C ASN A 138 -18.58 -3.52 14.77
N LEU A 139 -18.55 -2.27 14.29
CA LEU A 139 -17.62 -1.22 14.72
C LEU A 139 -17.78 -0.83 16.21
N ASN A 140 -18.97 -1.01 16.81
CA ASN A 140 -19.30 -0.44 18.13
C ASN A 140 -19.14 -1.41 19.33
N THR A 141 -18.89 -2.71 19.14
CA THR A 141 -18.74 -3.67 20.27
C THR A 141 -17.30 -4.04 20.59
N GLY A 142 -16.31 -3.59 19.80
CA GLY A 142 -14.93 -4.05 19.95
C GLY A 142 -14.77 -5.57 19.82
N SER A 143 -15.77 -6.25 19.21
CA SER A 143 -15.81 -7.69 19.03
C SER A 143 -15.25 -8.06 17.66
N GLY A 144 -13.96 -7.76 17.43
CA GLY A 144 -13.03 -8.36 16.44
C GLY A 144 -13.39 -8.54 14.95
N GLY A 145 -14.67 -8.54 14.56
CA GLY A 145 -15.14 -8.81 13.21
C GLY A 145 -15.47 -7.53 12.46
N PHE A 146 -14.87 -7.37 11.29
CA PHE A 146 -15.28 -6.42 10.27
C PHE A 146 -15.53 -7.19 8.97
N LEU A 147 -16.37 -6.64 8.09
CA LEU A 147 -16.57 -7.16 6.75
C LEU A 147 -16.56 -5.98 5.78
N GLN A 148 -15.56 -5.98 4.91
CA GLN A 148 -15.35 -4.98 3.88
C GLN A 148 -15.40 -5.64 2.51
N CYS A 149 -15.80 -4.86 1.52
CA CYS A 149 -15.98 -5.31 0.16
C CYS A 149 -15.46 -4.23 -0.78
N ALA A 150 -14.64 -4.64 -1.74
CA ALA A 150 -14.23 -3.82 -2.86
C ALA A 150 -14.70 -4.50 -4.15
N SER A 151 -15.57 -3.83 -4.91
CA SER A 151 -16.11 -4.36 -6.15
C SER A 151 -15.60 -3.58 -7.35
N TRP A 152 -15.02 -4.29 -8.32
CA TRP A 152 -14.60 -3.69 -9.58
C TRP A 152 -15.81 -3.44 -10.49
N ASP A 153 -15.97 -2.19 -10.92
CA ASP A 153 -16.87 -1.77 -11.98
C ASP A 153 -16.08 -1.65 -13.29
N PRO A 154 -16.13 -2.61 -14.23
CA PRO A 154 -15.36 -2.57 -15.47
C PRO A 154 -15.85 -1.54 -16.51
N HIS A 155 -17.00 -0.90 -16.26
CA HIS A 155 -17.67 -0.04 -17.24
C HIS A 155 -17.95 1.39 -16.74
N ALA A 156 -17.42 1.76 -15.57
CA ALA A 156 -17.65 3.04 -14.92
C ALA A 156 -17.53 4.24 -15.88
N TYR A 157 -16.57 4.17 -16.81
CA TYR A 157 -16.33 5.23 -17.78
C TYR A 157 -16.34 4.74 -19.25
N GLY A 158 -17.13 3.70 -19.57
CA GLY A 158 -17.25 3.13 -20.92
C GLY A 158 -16.61 1.74 -21.07
N ARG A 159 -16.38 1.27 -22.30
CA ARG A 159 -15.79 -0.07 -22.53
C ARG A 159 -14.36 -0.15 -21.94
N ASN A 160 -14.13 -1.09 -21.03
CA ASN A 160 -12.83 -1.39 -20.40
C ASN A 160 -12.21 -0.22 -19.61
N ARG A 161 -13.03 0.65 -19.01
CA ARG A 161 -12.59 1.74 -18.14
C ARG A 161 -13.29 1.60 -16.80
N GLY A 162 -12.58 1.02 -15.85
CA GLY A 162 -13.17 0.61 -14.58
C GLY A 162 -12.60 1.28 -13.34
N ILE A 163 -13.41 1.26 -12.29
CA ILE A 163 -13.08 1.79 -10.96
C ILE A 163 -13.41 0.74 -9.90
N THR A 164 -12.82 0.89 -8.72
CA THR A 164 -13.22 0.11 -7.55
C THR A 164 -14.20 0.91 -6.70
N ARG A 165 -15.26 0.24 -6.24
CA ARG A 165 -16.20 0.77 -5.24
C ARG A 165 -15.99 0.08 -3.91
N PHE A 166 -15.96 0.85 -2.82
CA PHE A 166 -15.66 0.39 -1.49
C PHE A 166 -16.92 0.36 -0.62
N TYR A 167 -17.12 -0.74 0.09
CA TYR A 167 -18.25 -0.96 0.97
C TYR A 167 -17.79 -1.56 2.29
N GLN A 168 -18.55 -1.30 3.34
CA GLN A 168 -18.38 -1.97 4.61
C GLN A 168 -19.73 -2.25 5.25
N ARG A 169 -19.78 -3.39 5.95
CA ARG A 169 -20.93 -3.82 6.72
C ARG A 169 -20.88 -3.19 8.13
N ASN A 170 -22.01 -2.66 8.59
CA ASN A 170 -22.25 -2.35 10.01
C ASN A 170 -23.47 -3.14 10.51
N ARG A 171 -24.12 -2.78 11.63
CA ARG A 171 -25.38 -3.44 12.05
C ARG A 171 -26.56 -3.10 11.13
N GLU A 172 -26.67 -1.85 10.71
CA GLU A 172 -27.81 -1.27 10.01
C GLU A 172 -27.90 -1.69 8.53
N GLY A 173 -26.77 -1.88 7.86
CA GLY A 173 -26.74 -2.21 6.44
C GLY A 173 -25.34 -2.38 5.86
N TRP A 174 -25.29 -2.45 4.54
CA TRP A 174 -24.07 -2.20 3.78
C TRP A 174 -23.98 -0.70 3.52
N ILE A 175 -22.84 -0.12 3.86
CA ILE A 175 -22.53 1.29 3.64
C ILE A 175 -21.58 1.37 2.45
N TYR A 176 -21.91 2.20 1.48
CA TYR A 176 -21.03 2.65 0.41
C TYR A 176 -20.10 3.75 0.94
N PHE A 177 -18.79 3.49 0.89
CA PHE A 177 -17.75 4.40 1.39
C PHE A 177 -17.08 5.24 0.29
N GLY A 178 -17.50 5.07 -0.97
CA GLY A 178 -16.98 5.81 -2.13
C GLY A 178 -16.30 4.91 -3.15
N ASP A 179 -15.70 5.53 -4.15
CA ASP A 179 -14.97 4.86 -5.23
C ASP A 179 -13.51 5.33 -5.35
N SER A 180 -12.76 4.72 -6.26
CA SER A 180 -11.35 5.03 -6.52
C SER A 180 -11.06 6.54 -6.74
N PHE A 181 -11.99 7.33 -7.29
CA PHE A 181 -11.79 8.77 -7.48
C PHE A 181 -11.97 9.58 -6.20
N ASN A 182 -12.71 9.08 -5.21
CA ASN A 182 -12.82 9.73 -3.91
C ASN A 182 -11.47 9.82 -3.17
N ALA A 183 -10.49 8.97 -3.49
CA ALA A 183 -9.12 9.07 -2.95
C ALA A 183 -8.43 10.41 -3.27
N PHE A 184 -8.88 11.11 -4.31
CA PHE A 184 -8.29 12.35 -4.81
C PHE A 184 -9.07 13.61 -4.45
N LYS A 185 -10.24 13.46 -3.82
CA LYS A 185 -11.05 14.59 -3.36
C LYS A 185 -10.52 15.09 -2.03
N VAL A 186 -10.33 16.41 -1.91
CA VAL A 186 -9.83 17.10 -0.71
C VAL A 186 -10.50 16.62 0.57
N ALA A 187 -11.82 16.46 0.48
CA ALA A 187 -12.68 16.13 1.60
C ALA A 187 -12.45 14.71 2.13
N SER A 188 -12.17 13.74 1.25
CA SER A 188 -12.08 12.31 1.58
C SER A 188 -10.67 11.72 1.45
N ALA A 189 -9.69 12.46 0.92
CA ALA A 189 -8.31 12.03 0.85
C ALA A 189 -7.75 11.71 2.27
N ASP A 190 -7.04 10.59 2.38
CA ASP A 190 -6.49 10.06 3.63
C ASP A 190 -7.55 9.84 4.74
N ARG A 191 -8.81 9.57 4.39
CA ARG A 191 -9.91 9.29 5.33
C ARG A 191 -10.67 8.03 4.92
N GLY A 192 -11.28 7.35 5.89
CA GLY A 192 -11.98 6.08 5.69
C GLY A 192 -11.10 5.08 4.94
N PRO A 193 -11.62 4.40 3.90
CA PRO A 193 -10.81 3.46 3.10
C PRO A 193 -9.66 4.15 2.35
N PHE A 194 -9.74 5.44 2.06
CA PHE A 194 -8.73 6.16 1.27
C PHE A 194 -7.46 6.51 2.05
N ASP A 195 -7.44 6.26 3.35
CA ASP A 195 -6.21 6.25 4.15
C ASP A 195 -5.35 5.00 3.86
N GLY A 196 -5.99 3.88 3.49
CA GLY A 196 -5.32 2.67 3.03
C GLY A 196 -5.25 2.53 1.50
N HIS A 197 -6.05 3.31 0.77
CA HIS A 197 -6.16 3.30 -0.70
C HIS A 197 -5.90 4.70 -1.28
N VAL A 198 -4.77 5.30 -0.91
CA VAL A 198 -4.41 6.70 -1.20
C VAL A 198 -4.32 7.04 -2.70
N GLY A 199 -4.02 6.06 -3.56
CA GLY A 199 -4.07 6.22 -5.02
C GLY A 199 -5.37 5.73 -5.68
N GLY A 200 -6.36 5.33 -4.88
CA GLY A 200 -7.65 4.81 -5.34
C GLY A 200 -7.63 3.36 -5.83
N ALA A 201 -6.45 2.73 -5.93
CA ALA A 201 -6.34 1.32 -6.28
C ALA A 201 -6.58 0.40 -5.08
N ILE A 202 -6.82 -0.87 -5.36
CA ILE A 202 -6.67 -1.92 -4.35
C ILE A 202 -5.18 -2.09 -4.06
N ILE A 203 -4.83 -2.10 -2.78
CA ILE A 203 -3.45 -2.24 -2.32
C ILE A 203 -3.32 -3.56 -1.56
N MET A 204 -2.25 -4.28 -1.86
CA MET A 204 -1.74 -5.39 -1.06
C MET A 204 -0.41 -4.96 -0.47
N LYS A 205 -0.29 -5.09 0.85
CA LYS A 205 1.00 -4.97 1.54
C LYS A 205 1.74 -6.28 1.37
N GLU A 206 3.07 -6.19 1.31
CA GLU A 206 3.96 -7.26 0.86
C GLU A 206 3.57 -7.74 -0.52
N LEU A 207 3.49 -6.84 -1.50
CA LEU A 207 3.06 -7.26 -2.82
C LEU A 207 4.00 -8.32 -3.39
N THR A 208 5.31 -8.10 -3.29
CA THR A 208 6.35 -9.00 -3.82
C THR A 208 6.86 -9.98 -2.77
N ALA A 209 7.14 -11.21 -3.22
CA ALA A 209 7.76 -12.25 -2.41
C ALA A 209 9.10 -11.82 -1.76
N PRO A 210 9.42 -12.33 -0.55
CA PRO A 210 8.61 -13.28 0.20
C PRO A 210 7.53 -12.60 1.04
N TRP A 211 6.32 -13.15 1.00
CA TRP A 211 5.18 -12.67 1.78
C TRP A 211 5.35 -13.10 3.24
N THR A 212 5.59 -12.13 4.11
CA THR A 212 5.90 -12.34 5.52
C THR A 212 4.65 -12.70 6.32
N HIS A 213 3.52 -12.11 5.95
CA HIS A 213 2.26 -12.21 6.66
C HIS A 213 1.20 -13.00 5.90
N TRP A 214 1.42 -13.30 4.61
CA TRP A 214 0.51 -14.11 3.82
C TRP A 214 0.79 -15.60 3.95
N PHE A 215 -0.26 -16.37 4.20
CA PHE A 215 -0.17 -17.82 4.24
C PHE A 215 -0.91 -18.46 3.10
N ASP A 216 -0.32 -19.54 2.65
CA ASP A 216 -0.88 -20.42 1.67
C ASP A 216 -0.61 -21.89 2.01
N SER A 217 -1.16 -22.76 1.16
CA SER A 217 -0.96 -24.21 1.26
C SER A 217 0.52 -24.66 1.14
N GLY A 218 1.42 -23.79 0.68
CA GLY A 218 2.86 -24.05 0.56
C GLY A 218 3.68 -23.69 1.80
N ASN A 219 3.18 -22.83 2.69
CA ASN A 219 3.92 -22.36 3.88
C ASN A 219 3.19 -22.59 5.23
N VAL A 220 2.17 -23.45 5.27
CA VAL A 220 1.40 -23.79 6.50
C VAL A 220 2.29 -24.10 7.71
N GLY A 221 3.40 -24.81 7.52
CA GLY A 221 4.32 -25.12 8.62
C GLY A 221 4.98 -23.87 9.22
N GLN A 222 5.23 -22.82 8.43
CA GLN A 222 5.74 -21.54 8.92
C GLN A 222 4.66 -20.76 9.68
N PHE A 223 3.40 -20.87 9.28
CA PHE A 223 2.27 -20.32 10.03
C PHE A 223 2.08 -20.99 11.39
N GLU A 224 1.98 -22.32 11.43
CA GLU A 224 1.84 -23.06 12.69
C GLU A 224 2.97 -22.73 13.68
N ARG A 225 4.18 -22.48 13.15
CA ARG A 225 5.33 -22.02 13.93
C ARG A 225 5.25 -20.55 14.33
N SER A 226 4.69 -19.66 13.51
CA SER A 226 4.51 -18.24 13.84
C SER A 226 3.47 -18.02 14.94
N LEU A 227 2.53 -18.95 15.10
CA LEU A 227 1.66 -19.02 16.29
C LEU A 227 2.49 -19.26 17.57
N GLY A 228 3.67 -19.86 17.49
CA GLY A 228 4.51 -20.23 18.63
C GLY A 228 4.05 -21.52 19.31
N SER A 229 4.89 -22.10 20.18
CA SER A 229 4.52 -23.29 20.96
C SER A 229 3.56 -22.92 22.10
N ALA A 230 2.57 -23.77 22.40
CA ALA A 230 1.64 -23.60 23.52
C ALA A 230 2.32 -23.35 24.89
N ARG A 231 3.61 -23.71 25.06
CA ARG A 231 4.40 -23.44 26.27
C ARG A 231 4.85 -21.99 26.43
N ASN A 232 4.97 -21.24 25.33
CA ASN A 232 5.39 -19.84 25.33
C ASN A 232 4.23 -18.89 25.00
N GLN A 233 3.03 -19.44 24.76
CA GLN A 233 1.84 -18.64 24.59
C GLN A 233 1.25 -18.27 25.95
N PRO A 234 0.86 -17.00 26.17
CA PRO A 234 0.21 -16.58 27.41
C PRO A 234 -1.21 -17.16 27.65
N SER A 235 -1.69 -18.02 26.74
CA SER A 235 -3.07 -18.50 26.66
C SER A 235 -3.22 -19.99 26.98
N LEU A 236 -4.33 -20.35 27.64
CA LEU A 236 -4.76 -21.73 27.89
C LEU A 236 -5.71 -22.32 26.84
N ALA A 237 -6.31 -21.50 25.97
CA ALA A 237 -7.15 -21.95 24.86
C ALA A 237 -6.37 -22.69 23.75
N ASP A 238 -7.04 -23.53 22.96
CA ASP A 238 -6.41 -24.36 21.92
C ASP A 238 -6.40 -23.66 20.53
N PRO A 239 -5.24 -23.19 20.02
CA PRO A 239 -5.12 -22.58 18.69
C PRO A 239 -5.53 -23.48 17.52
N HIS A 240 -5.69 -24.78 17.74
CA HIS A 240 -5.97 -25.76 16.69
C HIS A 240 -7.39 -25.68 16.11
N ASN A 241 -8.35 -24.97 16.73
CA ASN A 241 -9.73 -24.88 16.23
C ASN A 241 -9.85 -24.16 14.86
N VAL A 242 -9.04 -23.12 14.61
CA VAL A 242 -9.11 -22.36 13.35
C VAL A 242 -8.35 -23.06 12.21
N LEU A 243 -7.34 -23.87 12.55
CA LEU A 243 -6.61 -24.73 11.60
C LEU A 243 -7.54 -25.79 10.97
N HIS A 244 -8.60 -26.18 11.69
CA HIS A 244 -9.56 -27.18 11.26
C HIS A 244 -10.91 -26.60 10.84
N ASP A 245 -11.00 -25.28 10.70
CA ASP A 245 -12.23 -24.64 10.24
C ASP A 245 -12.59 -25.15 8.83
N PRO A 246 -13.82 -25.68 8.62
CA PRO A 246 -14.26 -26.17 7.31
C PRO A 246 -14.18 -25.14 6.17
N LEU A 247 -14.09 -23.85 6.49
CA LEU A 247 -13.93 -22.77 5.52
C LEU A 247 -12.55 -22.79 4.84
N PHE A 248 -11.53 -23.27 5.54
CA PHE A 248 -10.15 -23.25 5.07
C PHE A 248 -9.55 -24.65 4.95
N THR A 249 -10.19 -25.64 5.56
CA THR A 249 -9.69 -27.02 5.67
C THR A 249 -10.77 -28.00 5.21
N PRO A 250 -10.50 -28.85 4.20
CA PRO A 250 -11.47 -29.84 3.79
C PRO A 250 -11.63 -30.93 4.87
N PRO A 251 -12.78 -31.62 4.97
CA PRO A 251 -12.99 -32.70 5.93
C PRO A 251 -11.90 -33.78 5.81
N GLY A 252 -11.17 -34.05 6.90
CA GLY A 252 -10.05 -35.01 6.93
C GLY A 252 -8.81 -34.58 6.14
N GLY A 253 -8.77 -33.34 5.63
CA GLY A 253 -7.64 -32.78 4.90
C GLY A 253 -6.61 -32.09 5.78
N ARG A 254 -5.54 -31.60 5.15
CA ARG A 254 -4.53 -30.77 5.82
C ARG A 254 -5.12 -29.40 6.14
N ALA A 255 -4.73 -28.83 7.28
CA ALA A 255 -5.07 -27.47 7.66
C ALA A 255 -4.77 -26.49 6.52
N TYR A 256 -5.69 -25.57 6.24
CA TYR A 256 -5.59 -24.53 5.20
C TYR A 256 -5.40 -25.03 3.77
N ALA A 257 -5.70 -26.31 3.48
CA ALA A 257 -5.57 -26.82 2.12
C ALA A 257 -6.50 -26.12 1.10
N LEU A 258 -7.48 -25.33 1.55
CA LEU A 258 -8.32 -24.49 0.68
C LEU A 258 -7.77 -23.06 0.47
N LEU A 259 -6.69 -22.68 1.15
CA LEU A 259 -6.03 -21.39 0.90
C LEU A 259 -5.23 -21.41 -0.40
N SER A 260 -5.44 -20.36 -1.19
CA SER A 260 -4.74 -20.09 -2.44
C SER A 260 -3.38 -19.45 -2.17
N ARG A 261 -2.47 -19.56 -3.15
CA ARG A 261 -1.09 -19.07 -3.05
C ARG A 261 -1.00 -17.56 -3.12
N ALA A 262 -0.22 -16.93 -2.23
CA ALA A 262 -0.06 -15.47 -2.18
C ALA A 262 0.46 -14.88 -3.52
N GLU A 263 1.34 -15.61 -4.23
CA GLU A 263 1.76 -15.33 -5.62
C GLU A 263 0.59 -15.06 -6.58
N SER A 264 -0.52 -15.80 -6.41
CA SER A 264 -1.69 -15.60 -7.28
C SER A 264 -2.44 -14.33 -6.93
N LEU A 265 -2.46 -13.94 -5.64
CA LEU A 265 -3.05 -12.68 -5.21
C LEU A 265 -2.21 -11.48 -5.64
N GLU A 266 -0.87 -11.57 -5.57
CA GLU A 266 0.05 -10.54 -6.06
C GLU A 266 -0.30 -10.12 -7.48
N ARG A 267 -0.38 -11.08 -8.41
CA ARG A 267 -0.74 -10.82 -9.82
C ARG A 267 -2.12 -10.21 -9.98
N VAL A 268 -3.10 -10.66 -9.20
CA VAL A 268 -4.46 -10.10 -9.20
C VAL A 268 -4.43 -8.64 -8.73
N VAL A 269 -3.64 -8.30 -7.73
CA VAL A 269 -3.56 -6.92 -7.23
C VAL A 269 -2.79 -6.04 -8.22
N GLU A 270 -1.65 -6.50 -8.74
CA GLU A 270 -0.89 -5.77 -9.75
C GLU A 270 -1.69 -5.47 -11.01
N ASN A 271 -2.40 -6.47 -11.54
CA ASN A 271 -3.24 -6.27 -12.71
C ASN A 271 -4.42 -5.33 -12.38
N SER A 272 -4.94 -5.35 -11.14
CA SER A 272 -5.99 -4.41 -10.69
C SER A 272 -5.49 -2.98 -10.67
N ILE A 273 -4.30 -2.76 -10.09
CA ILE A 273 -3.63 -1.47 -10.04
C ILE A 273 -3.38 -0.98 -11.48
N ASN A 274 -2.82 -1.82 -12.35
CA ASN A 274 -2.59 -1.49 -13.76
C ASN A 274 -3.87 -1.06 -14.49
N SER A 275 -4.97 -1.82 -14.32
CA SER A 275 -6.25 -1.50 -14.94
C SER A 275 -6.82 -0.15 -14.46
N TRP A 276 -6.72 0.10 -13.14
CA TRP A 276 -7.12 1.36 -12.53
C TRP A 276 -6.29 2.53 -13.07
N TYR A 277 -4.96 2.45 -13.04
CA TYR A 277 -4.10 3.55 -13.49
C TYR A 277 -4.26 3.85 -14.98
N ARG A 278 -4.55 2.85 -15.82
CA ARG A 278 -4.93 3.07 -17.23
C ARG A 278 -6.26 3.81 -17.35
N THR A 279 -7.27 3.42 -16.57
CA THR A 279 -8.57 4.10 -16.54
C THR A 279 -8.43 5.53 -16.07
N ARG A 280 -7.69 5.75 -14.97
CA ARG A 280 -7.41 7.06 -14.41
C ARG A 280 -6.66 7.94 -15.40
N PHE A 281 -5.63 7.42 -16.07
CA PHE A 281 -4.90 8.16 -17.11
C PHE A 281 -5.86 8.64 -18.21
N HIS A 282 -6.73 7.76 -18.72
CA HIS A 282 -7.71 8.15 -19.72
C HIS A 282 -8.68 9.21 -19.19
N THR A 283 -9.10 9.13 -17.94
CA THR A 283 -10.04 10.09 -17.34
C THR A 283 -9.39 11.45 -17.13
N ASP A 284 -8.14 11.47 -16.66
CA ASP A 284 -7.41 12.70 -16.35
C ASP A 284 -6.90 13.41 -17.61
N PHE A 285 -6.56 12.67 -18.67
CA PHE A 285 -5.86 13.23 -19.83
C PHE A 285 -6.62 13.16 -21.15
N ILE A 286 -7.67 12.35 -21.29
CA ILE A 286 -8.34 12.12 -22.58
C ILE A 286 -9.80 12.52 -22.52
N ASN A 287 -10.21 13.43 -23.40
CA ASN A 287 -11.59 13.86 -23.51
C ASN A 287 -12.47 12.69 -24.00
N PRO A 288 -13.50 12.28 -23.24
CA PRO A 288 -14.32 11.12 -23.60
C PRO A 288 -15.14 11.31 -24.88
N GLY A 289 -15.50 12.55 -25.24
CA GLY A 289 -16.29 12.85 -26.43
C GLY A 289 -15.49 12.82 -27.74
N THR A 290 -14.19 13.13 -27.69
CA THR A 290 -13.34 13.25 -28.88
C THR A 290 -12.27 12.16 -28.97
N GLY A 291 -11.95 11.49 -27.85
CA GLY A 291 -10.81 10.58 -27.75
C GLY A 291 -9.45 11.28 -27.83
N GLN A 292 -9.44 12.62 -27.86
CA GLN A 292 -8.21 13.43 -27.94
C GLN A 292 -7.77 13.87 -26.54
N PRO A 293 -6.48 14.22 -26.35
CA PRO A 293 -6.01 14.79 -25.10
C PRO A 293 -6.78 16.05 -24.68
N HIS A 294 -6.96 16.24 -23.37
CA HIS A 294 -7.54 17.46 -22.83
C HIS A 294 -6.65 18.66 -23.18
N PRO A 295 -7.22 19.77 -23.71
CA PRO A 295 -6.42 20.93 -24.07
C PRO A 295 -5.77 21.59 -22.85
N VAL A 296 -6.43 21.50 -21.68
CA VAL A 296 -5.92 21.99 -20.39
C VAL A 296 -6.26 20.98 -19.30
N ILE A 297 -5.30 20.72 -18.42
CA ILE A 297 -5.45 19.92 -17.19
C ILE A 297 -5.09 20.77 -15.96
N SER A 298 -5.61 20.42 -14.78
CA SER A 298 -5.28 21.12 -13.53
C SER A 298 -4.85 20.17 -12.40
N THR A 299 -5.80 19.49 -11.78
CA THR A 299 -5.61 18.69 -10.55
C THR A 299 -4.84 17.39 -10.76
N ALA A 300 -4.80 16.87 -11.99
CA ALA A 300 -4.10 15.63 -12.32
C ALA A 300 -2.57 15.77 -12.15
N ILE A 301 -2.00 16.97 -12.35
CA ILE A 301 -0.55 17.19 -12.40
C ILE A 301 0.10 16.79 -11.08
N GLN A 302 -0.38 17.34 -9.97
CA GLN A 302 0.21 17.08 -8.65
C GLN A 302 -0.06 15.64 -8.19
N HIS A 303 -1.16 15.04 -8.65
CA HIS A 303 -1.45 13.65 -8.34
C HIS A 303 -0.50 12.68 -9.05
N TRP A 304 -0.28 12.88 -10.35
CA TRP A 304 0.61 12.02 -11.13
C TRP A 304 2.08 12.23 -10.81
N VAL A 305 2.53 13.48 -10.65
CA VAL A 305 3.92 13.76 -10.25
C VAL A 305 4.19 13.38 -8.79
N GLY A 306 3.15 13.32 -7.95
CA GLY A 306 3.27 12.82 -6.59
C GLY A 306 3.77 11.37 -6.50
N HIS A 307 3.48 10.51 -7.49
CA HIS A 307 4.03 9.14 -7.54
C HIS A 307 5.56 9.14 -7.68
N ILE A 308 6.14 10.21 -8.21
CA ILE A 308 7.59 10.36 -8.44
C ILE A 308 8.27 11.01 -7.23
N LEU A 309 7.70 12.12 -6.74
CA LEU A 309 8.35 12.96 -5.73
C LEU A 309 8.01 12.60 -4.29
N LEU A 310 6.86 11.99 -4.03
CA LEU A 310 6.38 11.69 -2.66
C LEU A 310 6.47 10.19 -2.33
N ASN A 311 6.24 9.33 -3.33
CA ASN A 311 5.79 7.94 -3.15
C ASN A 311 4.56 7.88 -2.25
N ARG A 312 3.39 7.77 -2.87
CA ARG A 312 2.11 7.88 -2.19
C ARG A 312 1.81 6.65 -1.37
N ALA A 313 2.21 5.47 -1.86
CA ALA A 313 1.96 4.20 -1.21
C ALA A 313 3.26 3.63 -0.63
N MET A 314 3.11 2.76 0.37
CA MET A 314 4.21 2.06 1.01
C MET A 314 3.97 0.56 0.90
N ASN A 315 5.05 -0.20 0.79
CA ASN A 315 5.06 -1.65 0.83
C ASN A 315 6.11 -2.14 1.84
N ILE A 316 6.07 -3.44 2.16
CA ILE A 316 7.06 -4.12 2.98
C ILE A 316 7.77 -5.13 2.10
N ALA A 317 9.10 -5.13 2.15
CA ALA A 317 9.95 -6.13 1.49
C ALA A 317 10.89 -6.73 2.52
N THR A 318 11.35 -7.96 2.30
CA THR A 318 12.26 -8.66 3.21
C THR A 318 13.29 -9.45 2.42
N SER A 319 14.33 -9.97 3.08
CA SER A 319 15.22 -10.94 2.44
C SER A 319 14.48 -12.25 2.17
N ALA A 320 14.86 -12.97 1.10
CA ALA A 320 14.37 -14.32 0.83
C ALA A 320 14.73 -15.35 1.93
N THR A 321 15.65 -15.02 2.83
CA THR A 321 16.07 -15.91 3.92
C THR A 321 15.07 -15.92 5.06
N ALA A 322 14.41 -17.06 5.25
CA ALA A 322 13.56 -17.29 6.41
C ALA A 322 14.38 -17.25 7.73
N SER A 323 13.86 -16.54 8.73
CA SER A 323 14.52 -16.39 10.04
C SER A 323 14.77 -17.73 10.74
N GLU A 324 13.96 -18.76 10.46
CA GLU A 324 14.20 -20.11 10.98
C GLU A 324 15.51 -20.71 10.46
N ASN A 325 15.85 -20.47 9.19
CA ASN A 325 17.10 -20.95 8.60
C ASN A 325 18.30 -20.21 9.19
N VAL A 326 18.10 -18.93 9.53
CA VAL A 326 19.10 -18.13 10.25
C VAL A 326 19.34 -18.72 11.64
N ILE A 327 18.28 -19.06 12.38
CA ILE A 327 18.38 -19.52 13.77
C ILE A 327 18.88 -20.97 13.87
N HIS A 328 18.35 -21.88 13.06
CA HIS A 328 18.58 -23.33 13.19
C HIS A 328 19.69 -23.87 12.29
N SER A 329 19.83 -23.30 11.09
CA SER A 329 20.75 -23.81 10.07
C SER A 329 21.94 -22.88 9.85
N ALA A 330 22.06 -21.81 10.64
CA ALA A 330 23.06 -20.76 10.50
C ALA A 330 23.18 -20.23 9.05
N ALA A 331 22.05 -20.18 8.32
CA ALA A 331 22.04 -19.73 6.94
C ALA A 331 22.42 -18.25 6.86
N ASN A 332 23.25 -17.91 5.87
CA ASN A 332 23.55 -16.53 5.53
C ASN A 332 22.30 -15.85 4.96
N ILE A 333 22.23 -14.53 5.11
CA ILE A 333 21.13 -13.75 4.54
C ILE A 333 21.42 -13.51 3.06
N GLU A 334 20.54 -14.01 2.22
CA GLU A 334 20.56 -13.85 0.78
C GLU A 334 19.88 -12.53 0.42
N GLY A 335 20.69 -11.48 0.28
CA GLY A 335 20.24 -10.18 -0.23
C GLY A 335 19.47 -9.35 0.79
N ILE A 336 20.09 -8.27 1.28
CA ILE A 336 19.36 -7.13 1.82
C ILE A 336 18.47 -6.57 0.69
N PRO A 337 17.17 -6.30 0.93
CA PRO A 337 16.30 -5.73 -0.09
C PRO A 337 16.89 -4.47 -0.73
N GLY A 338 17.09 -4.49 -2.05
CA GLY A 338 17.78 -3.41 -2.77
C GLY A 338 17.05 -2.06 -2.68
N THR A 339 15.73 -2.09 -2.49
CA THR A 339 14.86 -0.93 -2.28
C THR A 339 15.11 -0.20 -0.96
N LEU A 340 15.93 -0.76 -0.06
CA LEU A 340 16.51 0.01 1.05
C LEU A 340 17.40 1.13 0.53
N PHE A 341 18.16 0.88 -0.54
CA PHE A 341 19.25 1.74 -0.98
C PHE A 341 18.88 2.68 -2.11
N TYR A 342 17.88 2.36 -2.94
CA TYR A 342 17.40 3.21 -4.04
C TYR A 342 16.03 2.72 -4.53
N ASN A 343 15.29 3.52 -5.33
CA ASN A 343 13.97 3.11 -5.84
C ASN A 343 14.12 2.28 -7.12
N GLY A 344 14.61 1.04 -7.02
CA GLY A 344 14.81 0.13 -8.16
C GLY A 344 13.53 -0.08 -8.97
N ASN A 345 12.40 -0.34 -8.29
CA ASN A 345 11.09 -0.58 -8.90
C ASN A 345 10.67 0.54 -9.87
N ALA A 346 10.97 1.81 -9.56
CA ALA A 346 10.65 2.95 -10.42
C ALA A 346 11.78 3.34 -11.39
N LEU A 347 13.04 3.36 -10.92
CA LEU A 347 14.18 3.83 -11.71
C LEU A 347 14.49 2.88 -12.87
N GLU A 348 14.39 1.57 -12.66
CA GLU A 348 14.77 0.55 -13.66
C GLU A 348 13.78 0.47 -14.82
N ILE A 349 12.57 1.03 -14.68
CA ILE A 349 11.62 1.24 -15.81
C ILE A 349 12.28 2.05 -16.92
N ILE A 350 13.13 3.03 -16.55
CA ILE A 350 13.81 3.97 -17.46
C ILE A 350 15.31 3.63 -17.58
N LEU A 351 15.97 3.34 -16.47
CA LEU A 351 17.40 3.07 -16.34
C LEU A 351 17.65 1.57 -16.16
N ARG A 352 17.40 0.77 -17.21
CA ARG A 352 17.36 -0.71 -17.13
C ARG A 352 18.65 -1.39 -16.64
N ASP A 353 19.80 -0.73 -16.81
CA ASP A 353 21.10 -1.25 -16.39
C ASP A 353 21.55 -0.68 -15.03
N ALA A 354 20.68 0.06 -14.33
CA ALA A 354 20.93 0.53 -12.99
C ALA A 354 20.57 -0.55 -11.97
N GLY A 355 21.43 -0.73 -10.97
CA GLY A 355 21.19 -1.67 -9.89
C GLY A 355 22.45 -2.40 -9.45
N PRO A 356 22.37 -3.18 -8.38
CA PRO A 356 23.53 -3.91 -7.89
C PRO A 356 23.82 -5.09 -8.82
N GLU A 357 25.10 -5.31 -9.17
CA GLU A 357 25.49 -6.47 -10.00
C GLU A 357 25.12 -7.81 -9.33
N ARG A 358 25.03 -7.83 -7.99
CA ARG A 358 24.68 -8.99 -7.18
C ARG A 358 23.89 -8.55 -5.94
N PRO A 359 22.99 -9.40 -5.42
CA PRO A 359 22.33 -9.14 -4.13
C PRO A 359 23.34 -8.89 -3.00
N PHE A 360 23.01 -7.99 -2.08
CA PHE A 360 23.83 -7.68 -0.91
C PHE A 360 23.75 -8.80 0.14
N GLY A 361 24.63 -9.79 0.06
CA GLY A 361 24.68 -10.91 1.03
C GLY A 361 25.39 -10.52 2.33
N ILE A 362 24.94 -11.09 3.45
CA ILE A 362 25.58 -10.94 4.77
C ILE A 362 25.62 -12.28 5.50
N THR A 363 26.65 -12.49 6.32
CA THR A 363 26.75 -13.75 7.06
C THR A 363 25.75 -13.81 8.21
N ASN A 364 25.38 -15.04 8.58
CA ASN A 364 24.48 -15.30 9.70
C ASN A 364 24.93 -14.62 11.00
N ASP A 365 26.22 -14.76 11.33
CA ASP A 365 26.79 -14.26 12.58
C ASP A 365 26.67 -12.74 12.69
N LEU A 366 27.00 -12.02 11.60
CA LEU A 366 26.90 -10.56 11.56
C LEU A 366 25.45 -10.10 11.70
N TYR A 367 24.52 -10.79 11.03
CA TYR A 367 23.09 -10.51 11.16
C TYR A 367 22.60 -10.71 12.60
N ARG A 368 22.90 -11.87 13.21
CA ARG A 368 22.48 -12.17 14.59
C ARG A 368 23.09 -11.23 15.62
N GLN A 369 24.36 -10.85 15.43
CA GLN A 369 25.02 -9.85 16.27
C GLN A 369 24.32 -8.50 16.17
N SER A 370 23.94 -8.07 14.96
CA SER A 370 23.24 -6.79 14.75
C SER A 370 21.82 -6.80 15.36
N VAL A 371 21.07 -7.90 15.19
CA VAL A 371 19.76 -8.11 15.83
C VAL A 371 19.87 -8.02 17.35
N ALA A 372 20.86 -8.68 17.94
CA ALA A 372 21.09 -8.65 19.38
C ALA A 372 21.57 -7.27 19.86
N SER A 373 22.46 -6.62 19.11
CA SER A 373 23.02 -5.28 19.40
C SER A 373 21.92 -4.22 19.50
N LEU A 374 20.95 -4.27 18.58
CA LEU A 374 19.81 -3.36 18.51
C LEU A 374 18.59 -3.82 19.34
N GLU A 375 18.64 -5.01 19.93
CA GLU A 375 17.53 -5.64 20.65
C GLU A 375 16.25 -5.75 19.80
N LEU A 376 16.41 -6.03 18.49
CA LEU A 376 15.29 -6.11 17.55
C LEU A 376 14.36 -7.25 17.95
N SER A 377 13.09 -6.91 18.13
CA SER A 377 12.05 -7.85 18.58
C SER A 377 10.70 -7.52 17.95
N LEU A 378 9.81 -8.51 17.89
CA LEU A 378 8.39 -8.29 17.62
C LEU A 378 7.66 -7.90 18.90
N TYR A 379 6.68 -7.00 18.79
CA TYR A 379 5.91 -6.48 19.92
C TYR A 379 4.41 -6.65 19.71
N TYR A 380 3.66 -6.68 20.81
CA TYR A 380 2.21 -6.60 20.82
C TYR A 380 1.72 -5.51 21.78
N ARG A 381 0.43 -5.14 21.69
CA ARG A 381 -0.22 -4.21 22.61
C ARG A 381 -1.16 -4.97 23.55
N ASP A 382 -0.89 -4.94 24.86
CA ASP A 382 -1.76 -5.55 25.88
C ASP A 382 -3.14 -4.86 25.87
N ARG A 383 -4.23 -5.65 25.98
CA ARG A 383 -5.60 -5.08 25.95
C ARG A 383 -5.90 -4.20 27.13
N ALA A 384 -5.53 -4.71 28.29
CA ALA A 384 -5.98 -4.22 29.56
C ALA A 384 -5.20 -2.96 29.92
N THR A 385 -3.91 -2.94 29.61
CA THR A 385 -3.03 -1.80 29.91
C THR A 385 -2.79 -0.88 28.73
N GLY A 386 -2.96 -1.37 27.49
CA GLY A 386 -2.59 -0.63 26.28
C GLY A 386 -1.08 -0.52 26.04
N GLU A 387 -0.26 -1.13 26.89
CA GLU A 387 1.19 -1.07 26.83
C GLU A 387 1.76 -2.02 25.77
N LEU A 388 2.92 -1.66 25.22
CA LEU A 388 3.66 -2.54 24.33
C LEU A 388 4.43 -3.59 25.13
N ARG A 389 4.36 -4.85 24.70
CA ARG A 389 5.06 -5.98 25.29
C ARG A 389 5.79 -6.77 24.22
N VAL A 390 6.93 -7.35 24.57
CA VAL A 390 7.71 -8.17 23.65
C VAL A 390 6.94 -9.47 23.36
N ALA A 391 6.69 -9.73 22.08
CA ALA A 391 6.08 -10.96 21.58
C ALA A 391 7.14 -12.03 21.31
N VAL A 392 8.15 -11.66 20.52
CA VAL A 392 9.23 -12.55 20.09
C VAL A 392 10.55 -11.81 20.25
N PRO A 393 11.31 -12.06 21.32
CA PRO A 393 12.59 -11.39 21.55
C PRO A 393 13.63 -11.85 20.52
N GLY A 394 14.47 -10.93 20.04
CA GLY A 394 15.59 -11.26 19.14
C GLY A 394 15.15 -11.77 17.77
N SER A 395 14.00 -11.31 17.28
CA SER A 395 13.42 -11.72 16.00
C SER A 395 12.91 -10.51 15.22
N GLU A 396 13.16 -10.53 13.91
CA GLU A 396 12.59 -9.58 12.96
C GLU A 396 11.30 -10.08 12.29
N GLY A 397 10.84 -11.28 12.63
CA GLY A 397 9.69 -11.95 12.01
C GLY A 397 10.07 -13.16 11.16
N PRO A 398 9.14 -13.67 10.34
CA PRO A 398 9.32 -14.88 9.53
C PRO A 398 10.50 -14.83 8.55
N PHE A 399 10.80 -13.66 8.00
CA PHE A 399 11.91 -13.42 7.09
C PHE A 399 12.85 -12.35 7.64
N ALA A 400 14.12 -12.45 7.29
CA ALA A 400 15.15 -11.54 7.77
C ALA A 400 15.03 -10.15 7.13
N PHE A 401 15.44 -9.13 7.86
CA PHE A 401 15.65 -7.78 7.33
C PHE A 401 14.41 -7.11 6.67
N PRO A 402 13.22 -7.08 7.32
CA PRO A 402 12.03 -6.48 6.72
C PRO A 402 12.14 -4.96 6.61
N ILE A 403 11.99 -4.35 5.45
CA ILE A 403 12.10 -2.90 5.25
C ILE A 403 10.76 -2.29 4.82
N ILE A 404 10.65 -0.97 4.93
CA ILE A 404 9.64 -0.20 4.20
C ILE A 404 10.22 0.19 2.84
N GLU A 405 9.44 0.02 1.78
CA GLU A 405 9.78 0.43 0.42
C GLU A 405 8.61 1.17 -0.26
N PRO A 406 8.84 1.87 -1.39
CA PRO A 406 7.75 2.45 -2.19
C PRO A 406 6.74 1.41 -2.65
N GLY A 407 5.45 1.74 -2.59
CA GLY A 407 4.36 0.84 -2.98
C GLY A 407 4.15 0.72 -4.48
N ALA A 408 3.43 -0.32 -4.89
CA ALA A 408 3.23 -0.62 -6.31
C ALA A 408 2.41 0.39 -7.09
N GLU A 409 1.51 1.09 -6.41
CA GLU A 409 0.79 2.22 -6.99
C GLU A 409 1.73 3.26 -7.61
N ASP A 410 2.89 3.50 -6.98
CA ASP A 410 3.83 4.51 -7.45
C ASP A 410 4.58 4.06 -8.70
N TYR A 411 5.19 2.86 -8.69
CA TYR A 411 5.92 2.40 -9.88
C TYR A 411 4.98 2.06 -11.04
N ILE A 412 3.77 1.54 -10.79
CA ILE A 412 2.76 1.32 -11.84
C ILE A 412 2.21 2.65 -12.38
N GLY A 413 2.04 3.66 -11.53
CA GLY A 413 1.71 5.02 -11.95
C GLY A 413 2.79 5.59 -12.88
N ILE A 414 4.07 5.45 -12.50
CA ILE A 414 5.22 5.88 -13.31
C ILE A 414 5.30 5.10 -14.63
N GLN A 415 5.10 3.78 -14.59
CA GLN A 415 5.02 2.94 -15.77
C GLN A 415 3.91 3.40 -16.70
N THR A 416 2.74 3.74 -16.15
CA THR A 416 1.59 4.25 -16.91
C THR A 416 1.95 5.57 -17.60
N LEU A 417 2.54 6.54 -16.89
CA LEU A 417 3.02 7.80 -17.50
C LEU A 417 4.01 7.54 -18.64
N THR A 418 4.89 6.55 -18.48
CA THR A 418 5.92 6.21 -19.47
C THR A 418 5.33 5.54 -20.70
N VAL A 419 4.43 4.57 -20.51
CA VAL A 419 3.80 3.81 -21.60
C VAL A 419 2.78 4.67 -22.36
N GLN A 420 1.99 5.48 -21.65
CA GLN A 420 0.94 6.30 -22.25
C GLN A 420 1.44 7.65 -22.79
N ALA A 421 2.73 7.96 -22.64
CA ALA A 421 3.33 9.20 -23.15
C ALA A 421 3.13 9.43 -24.66
N ARG A 422 2.91 8.38 -25.44
CA ARG A 422 2.60 8.49 -26.89
C ARG A 422 1.23 9.10 -27.17
N VAL A 423 0.31 9.01 -26.22
CA VAL A 423 -1.05 9.56 -26.33
C VAL A 423 -1.10 10.97 -25.76
N ALA A 424 -0.59 11.15 -24.55
CA ALA A 424 -0.49 12.45 -23.90
C ALA A 424 0.68 12.47 -22.91
N GLN A 425 1.79 13.11 -23.28
CA GLN A 425 2.98 13.14 -22.43
C GLN A 425 2.86 14.21 -21.34
N LEU A 426 2.74 13.79 -20.07
CA LEU A 426 2.82 14.70 -18.92
C LEU A 426 4.25 15.19 -18.65
N LEU A 427 5.21 14.26 -18.65
CA LEU A 427 6.63 14.51 -18.43
C LEU A 427 7.46 13.64 -19.40
N PRO A 428 8.59 14.14 -19.94
CA PRO A 428 9.54 13.30 -20.67
C PRO A 428 10.23 12.32 -19.72
N GLN A 429 10.67 11.16 -20.22
CA GLN A 429 11.35 10.13 -19.41
C GLN A 429 12.56 10.69 -18.66
N LYS A 430 13.35 11.57 -19.29
CA LYS A 430 14.47 12.25 -18.62
C LYS A 430 14.03 13.03 -17.40
N ALA A 431 12.88 13.71 -17.45
CA ALA A 431 12.37 14.46 -16.29
C ALA A 431 11.91 13.53 -15.17
N ILE A 432 11.25 12.42 -15.50
CA ILE A 432 10.87 11.40 -14.51
C ILE A 432 12.12 10.84 -13.84
N ALA A 433 13.12 10.41 -14.62
CA ALA A 433 14.38 9.90 -14.09
C ALA A 433 15.12 10.95 -13.26
N ALA A 434 15.21 12.20 -13.73
CA ALA A 434 15.85 13.29 -12.98
C ALA A 434 15.15 13.55 -11.64
N MET A 435 13.82 13.53 -11.59
CA MET A 435 13.06 13.69 -10.34
C MET A 435 13.28 12.51 -9.37
N LEU A 436 13.38 11.27 -9.86
CA LEU A 436 13.74 10.10 -9.05
C LEU A 436 15.21 10.13 -8.59
N MET A 437 16.10 10.75 -9.38
CA MET A 437 17.53 10.85 -9.10
C MET A 437 17.88 11.89 -8.03
N VAL A 438 17.00 12.83 -7.73
CA VAL A 438 17.17 13.77 -6.61
C VAL A 438 17.12 12.98 -5.31
N ASP A 439 18.21 12.98 -4.55
CA ASP A 439 18.28 12.25 -3.27
C ASP A 439 17.91 10.75 -3.41
N PHE A 440 18.35 10.13 -4.51
CA PHE A 440 18.03 8.75 -4.85
C PHE A 440 18.45 7.69 -3.80
N PRO A 441 19.46 7.90 -2.92
CA PRO A 441 19.74 6.97 -1.81
C PRO A 441 18.60 6.85 -0.80
N ASN A 442 17.68 7.82 -0.79
CA ASN A 442 16.52 7.88 0.10
C ASN A 442 15.23 7.72 -0.70
N PRO A 443 14.91 6.48 -1.14
CA PRO A 443 13.70 6.20 -1.92
C PRO A 443 12.42 6.52 -1.16
N LEU A 444 12.46 6.58 0.17
CA LEU A 444 11.37 7.02 1.03
C LEU A 444 11.81 8.22 1.87
N TYR A 445 10.83 9.03 2.28
CA TYR A 445 11.03 10.14 3.22
C TYR A 445 12.13 11.13 2.78
N SER A 446 12.15 11.47 1.49
CA SER A 446 13.06 12.48 0.95
C SER A 446 12.44 13.87 1.06
N SER A 447 12.87 14.66 2.04
CA SER A 447 12.42 16.05 2.22
C SER A 447 12.84 16.92 1.04
N ARG A 448 13.93 16.53 0.37
CA ARG A 448 14.47 17.13 -0.86
C ARG A 448 13.50 16.97 -2.02
N ARG A 449 13.06 15.74 -2.34
CA ARG A 449 12.09 15.49 -3.42
C ARG A 449 10.73 16.10 -3.11
N GLU A 450 10.23 15.96 -1.89
CA GLU A 450 8.96 16.55 -1.47
C GLU A 450 8.97 18.08 -1.65
N SER A 451 10.08 18.75 -1.34
CA SER A 451 10.19 20.21 -1.48
C SER A 451 10.01 20.71 -2.92
N LEU A 452 10.20 19.84 -3.93
CA LEU A 452 10.02 20.19 -5.33
C LEU A 452 8.55 20.26 -5.75
N MET A 453 7.62 19.64 -5.00
CA MET A 453 6.18 19.68 -5.30
C MET A 453 5.62 21.11 -5.42
N LYS A 454 6.16 22.05 -4.64
CA LYS A 454 5.72 23.47 -4.65
C LYS A 454 5.99 24.19 -5.98
N TYR A 455 6.86 23.65 -6.83
CA TYR A 455 7.17 24.21 -8.14
C TYR A 455 6.31 23.65 -9.27
N LEU A 456 5.42 22.70 -9.00
CA LEU A 456 4.50 22.20 -10.02
C LEU A 456 3.50 23.30 -10.42
N PRO A 457 3.11 23.37 -11.70
CA PRO A 457 2.07 24.29 -12.13
C PRO A 457 0.69 23.79 -11.67
N GLU A 458 -0.23 24.73 -11.46
CA GLU A 458 -1.62 24.42 -11.14
C GLU A 458 -2.39 23.95 -12.37
N THR A 459 -1.97 24.39 -13.56
CA THR A 459 -2.56 24.03 -14.85
C THR A 459 -1.49 23.79 -15.91
N ALA A 460 -1.81 22.98 -16.90
CA ALA A 460 -0.93 22.76 -18.05
C ALA A 460 -1.73 22.65 -19.34
N THR A 461 -1.13 23.13 -20.42
CA THR A 461 -1.73 23.16 -21.76
C THR A 461 -1.09 22.09 -22.63
N PHE A 462 -1.92 21.38 -23.38
CA PHE A 462 -1.48 20.37 -24.34
C PHE A 462 -1.04 20.98 -25.66
N ASN A 463 0.12 20.57 -26.17
CA ASN A 463 0.64 20.91 -27.48
C ASN A 463 0.49 19.71 -28.41
N SER A 464 -0.33 19.85 -29.45
CA SER A 464 -0.62 18.76 -30.40
C SER A 464 0.51 18.47 -31.38
N GLN A 465 1.43 19.41 -31.60
CA GLN A 465 2.61 19.20 -32.45
C GLN A 465 3.67 18.33 -31.76
N THR A 466 3.78 18.43 -30.43
CA THR A 466 4.75 17.65 -29.62
C THR A 466 4.10 16.51 -28.83
N SER A 467 2.77 16.40 -28.87
CA SER A 467 1.96 15.47 -28.07
C SER A 467 2.26 15.53 -26.56
N SER A 468 2.55 16.73 -26.05
CA SER A 468 3.01 16.92 -24.67
C SER A 468 2.33 18.10 -23.97
N TYR A 469 2.22 18.00 -22.65
CA TYR A 469 1.84 19.12 -21.79
C TYR A 469 3.08 19.95 -21.43
N ASN A 470 2.92 21.27 -21.33
CA ASN A 470 3.99 22.20 -20.94
C ASN A 470 4.38 22.18 -19.44
N VAL A 471 4.13 21.08 -18.73
CA VAL A 471 4.38 20.94 -17.28
C VAL A 471 5.86 21.14 -16.96
N ILE A 472 6.75 20.48 -17.71
CA ILE A 472 8.18 20.50 -17.43
C ILE A 472 8.80 21.88 -17.65
N ASP A 473 8.35 22.63 -18.66
CA ASP A 473 8.85 23.99 -18.93
C ASP A 473 8.45 24.96 -17.81
N GLN A 474 7.19 24.88 -17.37
CA GLN A 474 6.70 25.66 -16.24
C GLN A 474 7.43 25.32 -14.95
N PHE A 475 7.64 24.02 -14.68
CA PHE A 475 8.38 23.55 -13.53
C PHE A 475 9.82 24.08 -13.53
N ILE A 476 10.56 23.90 -14.63
CA ILE A 476 11.95 24.39 -14.75
C ILE A 476 12.01 25.90 -14.54
N SER A 477 11.10 26.66 -15.13
CA SER A 477 11.03 28.12 -14.96
C SER A 477 10.88 28.51 -13.48
N LYS A 478 9.93 27.88 -12.77
CA LYS A 478 9.70 28.12 -11.35
C LYS A 478 10.88 27.70 -10.47
N VAL A 479 11.53 26.57 -10.77
CA VAL A 479 12.73 26.13 -10.04
C VAL A 479 13.89 27.11 -10.27
N ARG A 480 14.14 27.56 -11.51
CA ARG A 480 15.20 28.54 -11.83
C ARG A 480 14.98 29.90 -11.15
N ALA A 481 13.72 30.30 -10.95
CA ALA A 481 13.38 31.52 -10.26
C ALA A 481 13.57 31.43 -8.73
N SER A 482 13.77 30.24 -8.18
CA SER A 482 14.01 30.05 -6.74
C SER A 482 15.36 30.60 -6.33
N ALA A 483 15.41 31.26 -5.17
CA ALA A 483 16.67 31.67 -4.53
C ALA A 483 17.60 30.48 -4.21
N GLN A 484 17.06 29.25 -4.13
CA GLN A 484 17.85 28.04 -3.89
C GLN A 484 18.48 27.46 -5.17
N ALA A 485 18.08 27.91 -6.36
CA ALA A 485 18.53 27.36 -7.64
C ALA A 485 20.06 27.39 -7.84
N SER A 486 20.76 28.28 -7.16
CA SER A 486 22.23 28.43 -7.21
C SER A 486 22.95 27.75 -6.04
N ASN A 487 22.23 27.22 -5.05
CA ASN A 487 22.81 26.58 -3.87
C ASN A 487 23.12 25.09 -4.15
N PRO A 488 24.39 24.66 -4.22
CA PRO A 488 24.76 23.28 -4.56
C PRO A 488 24.20 22.21 -3.62
N SER A 489 23.84 22.59 -2.40
CA SER A 489 23.25 21.68 -1.41
C SER A 489 21.72 21.62 -1.48
N SER A 490 21.06 22.37 -2.37
CA SER A 490 19.60 22.38 -2.50
C SER A 490 19.06 21.29 -3.43
N ALA A 491 17.76 20.99 -3.35
CA ALA A 491 17.09 20.09 -4.29
C ALA A 491 16.90 20.77 -5.65
N GLU A 492 16.68 22.09 -5.65
CA GLU A 492 16.52 22.93 -6.84
C GLU A 492 17.75 22.92 -7.73
N TYR A 493 18.95 23.08 -7.14
CA TYR A 493 20.20 22.99 -7.90
C TYR A 493 20.43 21.60 -8.47
N GLU A 494 20.20 20.55 -7.66
CA GLU A 494 20.37 19.16 -8.09
C GLU A 494 19.44 18.82 -9.26
N ILE A 495 18.14 19.12 -9.18
CA ILE A 495 17.19 18.81 -10.26
C ILE A 495 17.52 19.58 -11.54
N LEU A 496 17.96 20.83 -11.45
CA LEU A 496 18.37 21.61 -12.62
C LEU A 496 19.61 21.00 -13.30
N ASN A 497 20.60 20.55 -12.53
CA ASN A 497 21.77 19.87 -13.08
C ASN A 497 21.41 18.54 -13.76
N LEU A 498 20.54 17.75 -13.13
CA LEU A 498 20.06 16.50 -13.73
C LEU A 498 19.31 16.76 -15.04
N LEU A 499 18.40 17.75 -15.07
CA LEU A 499 17.65 18.11 -16.27
C LEU A 499 18.52 18.72 -17.38
N ASN A 500 19.62 19.41 -17.03
CA ASN A 500 20.60 19.93 -17.99
C ASN A 500 21.51 18.84 -18.58
N THR A 501 21.44 17.61 -18.08
CA THR A 501 22.17 16.49 -18.69
C THR A 501 21.66 16.27 -20.12
N PRO A 502 22.55 16.14 -21.13
CA PRO A 502 22.16 15.94 -22.52
C PRO A 502 21.29 14.69 -22.73
N ASP A 503 20.29 14.78 -23.61
CA ASP A 503 19.32 13.69 -23.85
C ASP A 503 19.99 12.39 -24.34
N GLY A 504 21.11 12.50 -25.05
CA GLY A 504 21.85 11.33 -25.55
C GLY A 504 22.72 10.63 -24.50
N THR A 505 22.92 11.22 -23.31
CA THR A 505 23.89 10.70 -22.32
C THR A 505 23.31 10.50 -20.92
N TYR A 506 22.13 11.04 -20.62
CA TYR A 506 21.58 11.01 -19.25
C TYR A 506 21.40 9.59 -18.70
N ILE A 507 20.99 8.61 -19.54
CA ILE A 507 20.82 7.21 -19.11
C ILE A 507 22.15 6.68 -18.57
N GLY A 508 23.22 6.76 -19.36
CA GLY A 508 24.54 6.27 -18.95
C GLY A 508 25.09 7.01 -17.72
N ILE A 509 24.88 8.32 -17.64
CA ILE A 509 25.34 9.13 -16.49
C ILE A 509 24.58 8.77 -15.21
N PHE A 510 23.25 8.66 -15.27
CA PHE A 510 22.43 8.36 -14.10
C PHE A 510 22.63 6.92 -13.64
N THR A 511 22.65 5.96 -14.56
CA THR A 511 22.99 4.55 -14.29
C THR A 511 24.35 4.44 -13.62
N LYS A 512 25.38 5.12 -14.14
CA LYS A 512 26.72 5.11 -13.54
C LYS A 512 26.70 5.67 -12.11
N ARG A 513 25.99 6.77 -11.85
CA ARG A 513 25.88 7.35 -10.49
C ARG A 513 25.24 6.37 -9.51
N ILE A 514 24.18 5.68 -9.91
CA ILE A 514 23.54 4.64 -9.08
C ILE A 514 24.52 3.50 -8.82
N ASN A 515 25.15 2.96 -9.86
CA ASN A 515 26.03 1.79 -9.74
C ASN A 515 27.31 2.12 -8.94
N ASP A 516 27.87 3.32 -9.11
CA ASP A 516 28.99 3.81 -8.30
C ASP A 516 28.61 3.89 -6.81
N TYR A 517 27.40 4.38 -6.50
CA TYR A 517 26.88 4.42 -5.13
C TYR A 517 26.67 3.02 -4.55
N LEU A 518 26.01 2.12 -5.29
CA LEU A 518 25.78 0.74 -4.86
C LEU A 518 27.10 -0.03 -4.70
N GLY A 519 28.12 0.30 -5.50
CA GLY A 519 29.49 -0.19 -5.31
C GLY A 519 30.11 0.22 -3.97
N LYS A 520 29.85 1.45 -3.49
CA LYS A 520 30.29 1.89 -2.15
C LYS A 520 29.52 1.18 -1.03
N VAL A 521 28.20 0.99 -1.20
CA VAL A 521 27.39 0.19 -0.28
C VAL A 521 27.93 -1.24 -0.18
N HIS A 522 28.20 -1.85 -1.34
CA HIS A 522 28.78 -3.19 -1.43
C HIS A 522 30.16 -3.25 -0.74
N ALA A 523 31.04 -2.30 -1.02
CA ALA A 523 32.39 -2.23 -0.44
C ALA A 523 32.35 -2.16 1.10
N ARG A 524 31.38 -1.46 1.69
CA ARG A 524 31.18 -1.40 3.15
C ARG A 524 30.77 -2.75 3.76
N LEU A 525 30.11 -3.61 2.97
CA LEU A 525 29.70 -4.95 3.38
C LEU A 525 30.78 -6.02 3.13
N GLN A 526 31.97 -5.65 2.61
CA GLN A 526 33.05 -6.60 2.35
C GLN A 526 34.04 -6.73 3.52
N PRO A 527 34.59 -7.92 3.78
CA PRO A 527 35.67 -8.10 4.75
C PRO A 527 36.84 -7.13 4.49
N GLY A 528 37.30 -6.44 5.52
CA GLY A 528 38.39 -5.44 5.41
C GLY A 528 37.96 -4.01 5.11
N ALA A 529 36.65 -3.72 5.02
CA ALA A 529 36.14 -2.36 4.95
C ALA A 529 36.56 -1.52 6.18
N GLY A 530 36.97 -0.27 5.98
CA GLY A 530 37.29 0.66 7.06
C GLY A 530 36.07 0.89 7.96
N GLY A 531 36.20 0.60 9.26
CA GLY A 531 35.09 0.61 10.24
C GLY A 531 34.48 -0.76 10.54
N GLY A 532 34.81 -1.80 9.75
CA GLY A 532 34.36 -3.17 9.95
C GLY A 532 32.95 -3.47 9.40
N VAL A 533 32.78 -4.67 8.83
CA VAL A 533 31.51 -5.12 8.21
C VAL A 533 30.34 -5.09 9.19
N GLN A 534 30.60 -5.42 10.47
CA GLN A 534 29.59 -5.42 11.53
C GLN A 534 28.97 -4.02 11.72
N SER A 535 29.81 -2.97 11.79
CA SER A 535 29.33 -1.60 11.94
C SER A 535 28.53 -1.13 10.73
N ALA A 536 28.97 -1.51 9.51
CA ALA A 536 28.22 -1.17 8.30
C ALA A 536 26.85 -1.84 8.23
N LEU A 537 26.75 -3.09 8.70
CA LEU A 537 25.47 -3.79 8.77
C LEU A 537 24.54 -3.16 9.83
N GLU A 538 25.06 -2.85 11.02
CA GLU A 538 24.31 -2.15 12.06
C GLU A 538 23.79 -0.79 11.57
N ASP A 539 24.60 -0.02 10.83
CA ASP A 539 24.16 1.23 10.20
C ASP A 539 22.93 1.01 9.29
N TYR A 540 22.93 -0.03 8.47
CA TYR A 540 21.81 -0.32 7.57
C TYR A 540 20.58 -0.86 8.30
N MET A 541 20.76 -1.58 9.42
CA MET A 541 19.64 -1.95 10.29
C MET A 541 19.05 -0.74 11.03
N ILE A 542 19.88 0.22 11.45
CA ILE A 542 19.41 1.50 12.00
C ILE A 542 18.64 2.28 10.94
N LEU A 543 19.09 2.29 9.68
CA LEU A 543 18.35 2.89 8.56
C LEU A 543 16.99 2.22 8.34
N ALA A 544 16.94 0.89 8.34
CA ALA A 544 15.69 0.14 8.23
C ALA A 544 14.74 0.50 9.39
N GLU A 545 15.23 0.44 10.63
CA GLU A 545 14.45 0.79 11.82
C GLU A 545 13.99 2.26 11.83
N SER A 546 14.81 3.20 11.39
CA SER A 546 14.44 4.61 11.21
C SER A 546 13.21 4.75 10.29
N ARG A 547 13.20 4.06 9.15
CA ARG A 547 12.05 4.06 8.22
C ARG A 547 10.83 3.38 8.81
N ARG A 548 11.00 2.23 9.48
CA ARG A 548 9.92 1.54 10.20
C ARG A 548 9.33 2.44 11.31
N LYS A 549 10.16 3.19 12.04
CA LYS A 549 9.71 4.15 13.07
C LYS A 549 8.89 5.29 12.49
N ILE A 550 9.29 5.84 11.35
CA ILE A 550 8.52 6.89 10.66
C ILE A 550 7.17 6.33 10.20
N TYR A 551 7.20 5.16 9.55
CA TYR A 551 6.00 4.45 9.13
C TYR A 551 5.03 4.20 10.30
N ARG A 552 5.52 3.66 11.42
CA ARG A 552 4.74 3.46 12.65
C ARG A 552 4.23 4.76 13.28
N GLY A 553 5.09 5.77 13.42
CA GLY A 553 4.77 7.03 14.11
C GLY A 553 3.65 7.83 13.42
N ARG A 554 3.61 7.78 12.08
CA ARG A 554 2.53 8.36 11.27
C ARG A 554 1.16 7.74 11.59
N GLU A 555 1.15 6.56 12.18
CA GLU A 555 -0.03 5.74 12.37
C GLU A 555 -0.44 5.58 13.83
N ASP A 556 0.53 5.38 14.73
CA ASP A 556 0.32 5.41 16.18
C ASP A 556 -0.25 6.78 16.63
N ALA A 557 -0.05 7.85 15.85
CA ALA A 557 -0.60 9.18 16.11
C ALA A 557 -2.10 9.36 15.77
N LYS A 558 -2.78 8.37 15.15
CA LYS A 558 -4.18 8.46 14.70
C LYS A 558 -5.17 8.05 15.81
N PRO A 559 -6.06 8.95 16.28
CA PRO A 559 -7.18 8.55 17.14
C PRO A 559 -8.14 7.64 16.34
N GLY A 560 -8.29 6.39 16.74
CA GLY A 560 -9.15 5.41 16.07
C GLY A 560 -8.59 4.82 14.77
N GLY A 561 -7.27 4.81 14.58
CA GLY A 561 -6.62 4.60 13.28
C GLY A 561 -6.93 3.29 12.54
N SER A 562 -7.20 3.42 11.24
CA SER A 562 -7.11 2.38 10.20
C SER A 562 -5.86 2.58 9.32
N GLY A 563 -4.70 2.83 9.94
CA GLY A 563 -3.44 3.03 9.23
C GLY A 563 -2.84 1.74 8.66
N LEU A 564 -1.86 1.82 7.76
CA LEU A 564 -1.21 0.69 7.09
C LEU A 564 -0.32 -0.21 8.02
N ASN A 565 0.26 0.32 9.09
CA ASN A 565 0.67 -0.27 10.38
C ASN A 565 -0.53 -0.44 11.34
N GLU A 566 -1.61 -1.02 10.82
CA GLU A 566 -2.78 -1.43 11.60
C GLU A 566 -2.42 -2.42 12.72
N PHE A 567 -1.21 -2.98 12.67
CA PHE A 567 -0.83 -4.15 13.43
C PHE A 567 0.60 -4.06 13.99
N VAL A 568 0.71 -4.30 15.29
CA VAL A 568 1.94 -4.01 16.05
C VAL A 568 3.07 -5.02 15.76
N MET A 569 2.75 -6.25 15.32
CA MET A 569 3.75 -7.28 14.98
C MET A 569 4.20 -7.26 13.52
N THR A 570 3.66 -6.39 12.66
CA THR A 570 4.03 -6.37 11.24
C THR A 570 5.50 -6.07 11.01
N LEU A 571 6.12 -5.28 11.90
CA LEU A 571 7.51 -4.89 11.79
C LEU A 571 8.18 -4.95 13.16
N PRO A 572 9.43 -5.44 13.25
CA PRO A 572 10.18 -5.41 14.49
C PRO A 572 10.49 -3.99 14.92
N ARG A 573 10.76 -3.83 16.22
CA ARG A 573 11.21 -2.57 16.83
C ARG A 573 12.53 -2.81 17.54
N ALA A 574 13.40 -1.81 17.53
CA ALA A 574 14.58 -1.83 18.39
C ALA A 574 14.15 -1.67 19.85
N GLY A 575 14.72 -2.48 20.75
CA GLY A 575 14.56 -2.30 22.20
C GLY A 575 15.30 -1.07 22.71
N LYS A 576 16.34 -0.64 21.98
CA LYS A 576 17.11 0.56 22.25
C LYS A 576 16.61 1.74 21.43
N GLU A 577 16.79 2.94 21.99
CA GLU A 577 16.53 4.17 21.24
C GLU A 577 17.59 4.38 20.16
N VAL A 578 17.16 4.26 18.90
CA VAL A 578 17.99 4.55 17.72
C VAL A 578 17.60 5.87 17.09
N PRO A 579 18.55 6.65 16.56
CA PRO A 579 18.24 7.92 15.88
C PRO A 579 17.44 7.70 14.60
N TYR A 580 16.73 8.74 14.16
CA TYR A 580 16.20 8.79 12.80
C TYR A 580 17.36 9.07 11.85
N THR A 581 17.58 8.20 10.88
CA THR A 581 18.71 8.26 9.95
C THR A 581 18.27 8.19 8.50
N ARG A 582 19.07 8.82 7.63
CA ARG A 582 18.96 8.77 6.18
C ARG A 582 20.28 8.32 5.56
N MET A 583 20.23 7.92 4.31
CA MET A 583 21.37 7.41 3.55
C MET A 583 22.08 8.54 2.79
N LYS A 584 23.41 8.45 2.66
CA LYS A 584 24.23 9.34 1.82
C LYS A 584 24.77 8.58 0.60
N GLU A 585 25.15 9.33 -0.44
CA GLU A 585 25.76 8.78 -1.67
C GLU A 585 27.16 8.17 -1.48
N ASP A 586 27.77 8.31 -0.31
CA ASP A 586 29.03 7.64 0.05
C ASP A 586 28.82 6.24 0.66
N GLY A 587 27.57 5.80 0.81
CA GLY A 587 27.24 4.51 1.42
C GLY A 587 27.06 4.56 2.94
N HIS A 588 27.29 5.70 3.59
CA HIS A 588 27.08 5.85 5.04
C HIS A 588 25.70 6.42 5.35
N ILE A 589 25.22 6.15 6.56
CA ILE A 589 24.06 6.83 7.11
C ILE A 589 24.46 8.15 7.79
N GLU A 590 23.49 9.04 7.96
CA GLU A 590 23.59 10.21 8.83
C GLU A 590 22.29 10.44 9.59
N VAL A 591 22.36 11.14 10.73
CA VAL A 591 21.19 11.51 11.52
C VAL A 591 20.36 12.54 10.73
N MET A 592 19.06 12.30 10.62
CA MET A 592 18.14 13.24 9.98
C MET A 592 18.06 14.55 10.79
N PRO A 593 18.01 15.71 10.14
CA PRO A 593 17.70 16.97 10.81
C PRO A 593 16.35 16.90 11.54
N ALA A 594 16.25 17.51 12.72
CA ALA A 594 15.02 17.46 13.53
C ALA A 594 13.77 17.95 12.78
N GLY A 595 13.91 18.96 11.89
CA GLY A 595 12.81 19.44 11.06
C GLY A 595 12.31 18.45 10.02
N ASP A 596 13.19 17.57 9.51
CA ASP A 596 12.79 16.48 8.61
C ASP A 596 12.05 15.39 9.40
N VAL A 597 12.56 15.04 10.58
CA VAL A 597 11.89 14.08 11.49
C VAL A 597 10.50 14.59 11.86
N GLU A 598 10.39 15.84 12.29
CA GLU A 598 9.10 16.46 12.62
C GLU A 598 8.18 16.46 11.40
N ARG A 599 8.68 16.79 10.21
CA ARG A 599 7.89 16.77 8.98
C ARG A 599 7.28 15.39 8.71
N PHE A 600 8.04 14.31 8.87
CA PHE A 600 7.55 12.95 8.58
C PHE A 600 6.74 12.33 9.71
N LEU A 601 6.98 12.74 10.96
CA LEU A 601 6.21 12.29 12.12
C LEU A 601 4.95 13.11 12.37
N ARG A 602 4.81 14.31 11.78
CA ARG A 602 3.64 15.17 11.97
C ARG A 602 2.36 14.37 11.73
N LYS A 603 1.59 14.23 12.82
CA LYS A 603 0.13 14.08 12.75
C LYS A 603 -0.37 15.17 11.82
N LYS A 604 -1.19 14.82 10.82
CA LYS A 604 -1.66 15.69 9.72
C LYS A 604 -1.61 17.19 10.07
N PRO A 605 -1.20 18.08 9.15
CA PRO A 605 -1.40 19.51 9.38
C PRO A 605 -2.86 19.73 9.78
N SER A 606 -3.08 20.45 10.89
CA SER A 606 -4.33 21.16 11.10
C SER A 606 -4.73 21.79 9.77
N ALA A 607 -5.96 21.56 9.33
CA ALA A 607 -6.51 22.09 8.10
C ALA A 607 -5.98 23.52 7.86
N GLY A 608 -5.05 23.69 6.90
CA GLY A 608 -4.47 25.00 6.62
C GLY A 608 -3.02 25.08 6.16
N THR A 609 -2.13 24.12 6.46
CA THR A 609 -0.69 24.30 6.11
C THR A 609 0.00 23.06 5.56
N CYS A 610 -0.46 22.60 4.40
CA CYS A 610 0.32 22.55 3.16
C CYS A 610 -0.68 22.39 1.99
N PRO A 611 -0.89 23.42 1.16
CA PRO A 611 -1.98 23.44 0.18
C PRO A 611 -1.52 22.93 -1.18
N VAL A 612 -2.24 21.96 -1.75
CA VAL A 612 -2.52 21.96 -3.20
C VAL A 612 -4.02 21.79 -3.42
N TYR A 613 -4.80 22.44 -2.56
CA TYR A 613 -6.25 22.49 -2.71
C TYR A 613 -6.67 23.94 -2.51
N VAL A 614 -6.64 24.70 -3.61
CA VAL A 614 -7.40 25.95 -3.71
C VAL A 614 -8.79 25.56 -4.19
N SER A 615 -9.77 25.71 -3.31
CA SER A 615 -11.19 25.59 -3.65
C SER A 615 -11.56 26.60 -4.72
N ARG A 616 -12.18 26.16 -5.81
CA ARG A 616 -13.06 27.03 -6.59
C ARG A 616 -14.37 27.14 -5.84
N ASP A 617 -14.58 28.26 -5.15
CA ASP A 617 -15.91 28.77 -4.84
C ASP A 617 -15.91 30.25 -5.17
N ASN A 618 -16.57 30.58 -6.28
CA ASN A 618 -17.34 31.81 -6.55
C ASN A 618 -17.41 32.04 -8.07
N ASP A 619 -18.30 31.31 -8.74
CA ASP A 619 -19.07 31.90 -9.82
C ASP A 619 -20.47 32.15 -9.28
N GLY A 620 -20.80 33.43 -9.13
CA GLY A 620 -22.06 33.88 -8.58
C GLY A 620 -23.23 33.55 -9.50
N VAL A 621 -24.32 33.07 -8.91
CA VAL A 621 -25.67 33.37 -9.37
C VAL A 621 -26.52 33.66 -8.15
N ALA A 622 -27.22 34.78 -8.25
CA ALA A 622 -28.05 35.39 -7.23
C ALA A 622 -29.19 34.47 -6.72
N SER A 623 -29.53 34.72 -5.47
CA SER A 623 -30.76 34.33 -4.79
C SER A 623 -32.03 34.65 -5.57
N VAL A 624 -32.88 33.64 -5.82
CA VAL A 624 -34.36 33.62 -5.83
C VAL A 624 -34.71 32.13 -5.68
N GLY A 625 -35.47 31.58 -4.73
CA GLY A 625 -36.64 32.05 -4.02
C GLY A 625 -37.69 30.93 -4.10
N LEU A 626 -37.60 29.95 -3.19
CA LEU A 626 -38.65 29.14 -2.53
C LEU A 626 -38.06 27.86 -1.93
#